data_AF-Q7RP25-F1
#
_entry.id   AF-Q7RP25-F1
#
_cell.length_a   1.000
_cell.length_b   1.000
_cell.length_c   1.000
_cell.angle_alpha   90.00
_cell.angle_beta   90.00
_cell.angle_gamma   90.00
#
_symmetry.space_group_name_H-M   'P 1'
#
loop_
_entity.id
_entity.type
_entity.pdbx_description
1 polymer ?
#
loop_
_entity_poly.entity_id
_entity_poly.type
_entity_poly.pdbx_seq_one_letter_code
_entity_poly.pdbx_strand_id
1 'polypeptide(L)'
;MASKKVKVPQPETAIVSGPQPKEGELVFGVAHIFASFNDTFIHVTDLSGRETLVRITGGMKVKADRDESSPYAAMMAAQDVAARLKELGVTAIHIKLRASGGTKSKTPGPGAQSALR
;
A
#
# COMPACT_ATOMS: atom_id res chain seq x y z
N MET A 1 25.41 30.88 39.60
CA MET A 1 24.14 30.19 39.30
C MET A 1 24.27 29.58 37.91
N ALA A 2 24.51 28.27 37.85
CA ALA A 2 24.78 27.56 36.60
C ALA A 2 23.45 27.20 35.91
N SER A 3 23.20 27.80 34.75
CA SER A 3 22.00 27.54 33.95
C SER A 3 22.03 26.11 33.40
N LYS A 4 21.20 25.25 34.00
CA LYS A 4 21.00 23.86 33.62
C LYS A 4 20.34 23.83 32.23
N LYS A 5 21.12 23.52 31.19
CA LYS A 5 20.57 23.28 29.84
C LYS A 5 19.69 22.03 29.91
N VAL A 6 18.37 22.24 29.78
CA VAL A 6 17.38 21.19 29.65
C VAL A 6 17.59 20.53 28.29
N LYS A 7 17.97 19.26 28.30
CA LYS A 7 18.13 18.42 27.11
C LYS A 7 16.74 18.08 26.61
N VAL A 8 16.37 18.65 25.46
CA VAL A 8 15.13 18.26 24.73
C VAL A 8 15.29 16.78 24.35
N PRO A 9 14.33 15.91 24.71
CA PRO A 9 14.39 14.51 24.31
C PRO A 9 14.25 14.43 22.79
N GLN A 10 15.25 13.85 22.13
CA GLN A 10 15.17 13.52 20.71
C GLN A 10 14.01 12.52 20.54
N PRO A 11 13.08 12.73 19.60
CA PRO A 11 12.09 11.71 19.29
C PRO A 11 12.85 10.47 18.84
N GLU A 12 12.66 9.37 19.54
CA GLU A 12 13.22 8.07 19.21
C GLU A 12 12.88 7.78 17.74
N THR A 13 13.90 7.85 16.89
CA THR A 13 13.75 7.55 15.48
C THR A 13 13.40 6.07 15.40
N ALA A 14 12.12 5.79 15.13
CA ALA A 14 11.67 4.44 14.83
C ALA A 14 12.64 3.86 13.80
N ILE A 15 13.28 2.75 14.16
CA ILE A 15 14.31 2.10 13.37
C ILE A 15 13.66 1.75 12.02
N VAL A 16 13.93 2.54 10.98
CA VAL A 16 13.45 2.28 9.63
C VAL A 16 14.24 1.07 9.14
N SER A 17 13.64 -0.11 9.25
CA SER A 17 14.21 -1.40 8.84
C SER A 17 14.24 -1.60 7.33
N GLY A 18 14.12 -0.51 6.56
CA GLY A 18 14.12 -0.50 5.10
C GLY A 18 15.51 -0.19 4.53
N PRO A 19 15.76 -0.54 3.26
CA PRO A 19 16.96 -0.11 2.55
C PRO A 19 17.06 1.42 2.58
N GLN A 20 18.27 1.94 2.81
CA GLN A 20 18.55 3.38 2.75
C GLN A 20 19.00 3.71 1.31
N PRO A 21 18.09 4.15 0.42
CA PRO A 21 18.48 4.47 -0.95
C PRO A 21 19.45 5.66 -0.95
N LYS A 22 20.41 5.62 -1.86
CA LYS A 22 21.22 6.79 -2.17
C LYS A 22 20.36 7.83 -2.88
N GLU A 23 20.76 9.09 -2.79
CA GLU A 23 20.03 10.21 -3.40
C GLU A 23 19.85 9.97 -4.91
N GLY A 24 18.60 9.79 -5.34
CA GLY A 24 18.23 9.48 -6.73
C GLY A 24 17.93 8.01 -7.05
N GLU A 25 18.13 7.07 -6.11
CA GLU A 25 17.79 5.66 -6.32
C GLU A 25 16.36 5.35 -5.87
N LEU A 26 15.60 4.66 -6.73
CA LEU A 26 14.24 4.23 -6.42
C LEU A 26 14.24 2.79 -5.91
N VAL A 27 13.61 2.57 -4.76
CA VAL A 27 13.36 1.24 -4.19
C VAL A 27 12.04 0.75 -4.77
N PHE A 28 12.12 -0.32 -5.57
CA PHE A 28 10.97 -0.88 -6.27
C PHE A 28 10.29 -1.99 -5.47
N GLY A 29 8.97 -1.91 -5.37
CA GLY A 29 8.10 -3.04 -4.99
C GLY A 29 7.19 -3.47 -6.14
N VAL A 30 6.39 -4.51 -5.93
CA VAL A 30 5.36 -4.96 -6.88
C VAL A 30 3.99 -4.90 -6.22
N ALA A 31 3.10 -4.04 -6.74
CA ALA A 31 1.71 -3.91 -6.36
C ALA A 31 0.83 -4.85 -7.20
N HIS A 32 0.37 -5.91 -6.57
CA HIS A 32 -0.66 -6.81 -7.05
C HIS A 32 -2.04 -6.23 -6.71
N ILE A 33 -2.71 -5.69 -7.72
CA ILE A 33 -4.05 -5.13 -7.58
C ILE A 33 -5.04 -6.15 -8.11
N PHE A 34 -5.79 -6.79 -7.23
CA PHE A 34 -6.86 -7.70 -7.62
C PHE A 34 -8.20 -6.97 -7.51
N ALA A 35 -8.79 -6.65 -8.66
CA ALA A 35 -10.05 -5.94 -8.74
C ALA A 35 -11.15 -6.89 -9.23
N SER A 36 -12.00 -7.30 -8.31
CA SER A 36 -13.21 -8.08 -8.60
C SER A 36 -14.46 -7.20 -8.49
N PHE A 37 -15.62 -7.76 -8.84
CA PHE A 37 -16.90 -7.07 -8.67
C PHE A 37 -17.39 -7.04 -7.22
N ASN A 38 -16.79 -7.86 -6.34
CA ASN A 38 -17.20 -7.98 -4.95
C ASN A 38 -16.25 -7.23 -4.02
N ASP A 39 -14.95 -7.26 -4.28
CA ASP A 39 -13.94 -6.57 -3.47
C ASP A 39 -12.70 -6.19 -4.30
N THR A 40 -11.91 -5.27 -3.76
CA THR A 40 -10.61 -4.84 -4.29
C THR A 40 -9.49 -5.11 -3.30
N PHE A 41 -8.41 -5.72 -3.77
CA PHE A 41 -7.24 -6.04 -2.96
C PHE A 41 -6.05 -5.27 -3.50
N ILE A 42 -5.34 -4.61 -2.59
CA ILE A 42 -4.08 -3.96 -2.88
C ILE A 42 -3.02 -4.67 -2.04
N HIS A 43 -2.19 -5.45 -2.73
CA HIS A 43 -1.17 -6.28 -2.11
C HIS A 43 0.19 -5.91 -2.67
N VAL A 44 1.07 -5.43 -1.82
CA VAL A 44 2.41 -5.01 -2.22
C VAL A 44 3.44 -5.98 -1.67
N THR A 45 4.32 -6.39 -2.57
CA THR A 45 5.36 -7.40 -2.35
C THR A 45 6.72 -6.88 -2.78
N ASP A 46 7.76 -7.61 -2.43
CA ASP A 46 9.09 -7.45 -3.00
C ASP A 46 9.14 -7.84 -4.49
N LEU A 47 10.29 -7.66 -5.15
CA LEU A 47 10.46 -8.00 -6.56
C LEU A 47 10.27 -9.50 -6.85
N SER A 48 10.58 -10.38 -5.89
CA SER A 48 10.35 -11.81 -6.04
C SER A 48 8.88 -12.22 -5.89
N GLY A 49 8.07 -11.36 -5.27
CA GLY A 49 6.66 -11.63 -4.96
C GLY A 49 6.45 -12.62 -3.81
N ARG A 50 7.51 -12.94 -3.05
CA ARG A 50 7.44 -13.89 -1.92
C ARG A 50 7.16 -13.19 -0.61
N GLU A 51 7.81 -12.05 -0.37
CA GLU A 51 7.65 -11.30 0.86
C GLU A 51 6.58 -10.23 0.69
N THR A 52 5.62 -10.24 1.61
CA THR A 52 4.52 -9.28 1.61
C THR A 52 4.87 -8.11 2.51
N LEU A 53 4.91 -6.92 1.95
CA LEU A 53 5.15 -5.69 2.69
C LEU A 53 3.84 -5.17 3.30
N VAL A 54 2.81 -5.03 2.46
CA VAL A 54 1.52 -4.46 2.86
C VAL A 54 0.40 -5.17 2.12
N ARG A 55 -0.70 -5.47 2.81
CA ARG A 55 -1.92 -5.98 2.21
C ARG A 55 -3.13 -5.32 2.86
N ILE A 56 -3.92 -4.62 2.05
CA ILE A 56 -5.16 -3.96 2.48
C ILE A 56 -6.23 -4.23 1.43
N THR A 57 -7.48 -4.44 1.86
CA THR A 57 -8.63 -4.63 0.97
C THR A 57 -9.62 -3.48 1.10
N GLY A 58 -10.50 -3.33 0.12
CA GLY A 58 -11.61 -2.38 0.16
C GLY A 58 -12.52 -2.68 1.34
N GLY A 59 -12.87 -3.95 1.56
CA GLY A 59 -13.68 -4.38 2.71
C GLY A 59 -13.07 -4.11 4.09
N MET A 60 -11.75 -3.91 4.21
CA MET A 60 -11.16 -3.45 5.48
C MET A 60 -11.47 -1.98 5.81
N LYS A 61 -11.88 -1.19 4.80
CA LYS A 61 -12.10 0.26 4.94
C LYS A 61 -13.58 0.61 5.04
N VAL A 62 -14.45 -0.22 4.51
CA VAL A 62 -15.90 -0.02 4.57
C VAL A 62 -16.55 -1.11 5.43
N LYS A 63 -17.62 -0.77 6.14
CA LYS A 63 -18.35 -1.72 6.99
C LYS A 63 -19.53 -2.39 6.27
N ALA A 64 -19.85 -1.93 5.06
CA ALA A 64 -20.98 -2.41 4.29
C ALA A 64 -20.49 -3.36 3.20
N ASP A 65 -20.96 -4.61 3.24
CA ASP A 65 -20.55 -5.70 2.33
C ASP A 65 -20.76 -5.35 0.85
N ARG A 66 -21.78 -4.54 0.55
CA ARG A 66 -22.08 -4.11 -0.83
C ARG A 66 -21.06 -3.11 -1.39
N ASP A 67 -20.37 -2.39 -0.51
CA ASP A 67 -19.52 -1.25 -0.87
C ASP A 67 -18.03 -1.63 -0.90
N GLU A 68 -17.69 -2.90 -0.70
CA GLU A 68 -16.31 -3.41 -0.68
C GLU A 68 -15.60 -3.25 -2.03
N SER A 69 -16.30 -3.43 -3.15
CA SER A 69 -15.76 -3.18 -4.49
C SER A 69 -15.82 -1.73 -4.94
N SER A 70 -16.39 -0.85 -4.11
CA SER A 70 -16.64 0.52 -4.51
C SER A 70 -15.33 1.26 -4.84
N PRO A 71 -15.36 2.17 -5.83
CA PRO A 71 -14.23 3.05 -6.16
C PRO A 71 -13.66 3.79 -4.95
N TYR A 72 -14.52 4.18 -4.02
CA TYR A 72 -14.14 4.91 -2.81
C TYR A 72 -13.39 4.03 -1.82
N ALA A 73 -13.84 2.79 -1.60
CA ALA A 73 -13.15 1.84 -0.74
C ALA A 73 -11.74 1.52 -1.27
N ALA A 74 -11.61 1.33 -2.58
CA ALA A 74 -10.33 1.09 -3.24
C ALA A 74 -9.35 2.26 -3.09
N MET A 75 -9.83 3.50 -3.19
CA MET A 75 -9.02 4.70 -3.02
C MET A 75 -8.51 4.84 -1.58
N MET A 76 -9.36 4.62 -0.57
CA MET A 76 -8.94 4.66 0.83
C MET A 76 -7.93 3.57 1.14
N ALA A 77 -8.12 2.37 0.60
CA ALA A 77 -7.15 1.29 0.75
C ALA A 77 -5.80 1.66 0.13
N ALA A 78 -5.78 2.28 -1.06
CA ALA A 78 -4.55 2.68 -1.74
C ALA A 78 -3.75 3.73 -0.95
N GLN A 79 -4.44 4.71 -0.35
CA GLN A 79 -3.82 5.74 0.48
C GLN A 79 -3.10 5.15 1.69
N ASP A 80 -3.74 4.21 2.39
CA ASP A 80 -3.15 3.56 3.56
C ASP A 80 -1.97 2.64 3.18
N VAL A 81 -2.04 1.98 2.03
CA VAL A 81 -0.90 1.22 1.49
C VAL A 81 0.27 2.15 1.21
N ALA A 82 0.02 3.29 0.54
CA ALA A 82 1.07 4.25 0.23
C ALA A 82 1.72 4.85 1.49
N ALA A 83 0.95 5.10 2.55
CA ALA A 83 1.49 5.55 3.83
C ALA A 83 2.46 4.53 4.44
N ARG A 84 2.05 3.26 4.51
CA ARG A 84 2.88 2.17 5.06
C ARG A 84 4.12 1.89 4.21
N LEU A 85 4.03 2.01 2.88
CA LEU A 85 5.18 1.84 2.01
C LEU A 85 6.25 2.92 2.21
N LYS A 86 5.84 4.16 2.52
CA LYS A 86 6.77 5.25 2.84
C LYS A 86 7.53 4.98 4.14
N GLU A 87 6.86 4.41 5.14
CA GLU A 87 7.51 4.00 6.40
C GLU A 87 8.54 2.88 6.18
N LEU A 88 8.30 2.01 5.20
CA LEU A 88 9.20 0.90 4.82
C LEU A 88 10.31 1.32 3.84
N GLY A 89 10.31 2.55 3.33
CA GLY A 89 11.32 3.06 2.40
C GLY A 89 11.11 2.64 0.93
N VAL A 90 9.93 2.16 0.54
CA VAL A 90 9.60 1.86 -0.86
C VAL A 90 9.15 3.13 -1.58
N THR A 91 9.85 3.50 -2.65
CA THR A 91 9.61 4.77 -3.36
C THR A 91 8.92 4.59 -4.70
N ALA A 92 9.04 3.42 -5.33
CA ALA A 92 8.42 3.10 -6.61
C ALA A 92 7.77 1.71 -6.60
N ILE A 93 6.77 1.50 -7.46
CA ILE A 93 6.01 0.26 -7.50
C ILE A 93 5.72 -0.14 -8.94
N HIS A 94 5.94 -1.41 -9.27
CA HIS A 94 5.44 -2.04 -10.48
C HIS A 94 4.02 -2.54 -10.26
N ILE A 95 3.15 -2.31 -11.22
CA ILE A 95 1.73 -2.63 -11.09
C ILE A 95 1.40 -3.90 -11.87
N LYS A 96 0.78 -4.85 -11.20
CA LYS A 96 0.18 -6.06 -11.78
C LYS A 96 -1.31 -6.05 -11.50
N LEU A 97 -2.09 -5.57 -12.47
CA LEU A 97 -3.55 -5.57 -12.39
C LEU A 97 -4.12 -6.95 -12.74
N ARG A 98 -5.03 -7.45 -11.91
CA ARG A 98 -5.68 -8.75 -12.07
C ARG A 98 -7.18 -8.63 -11.87
N ALA A 99 -7.94 -9.18 -12.82
CA ALA A 99 -9.37 -9.43 -12.67
C ALA A 99 -9.63 -10.85 -12.13
N SER A 100 -10.89 -11.17 -11.80
CA SER A 100 -11.32 -12.51 -11.34
C SER A 100 -10.75 -13.64 -12.20
N GLY A 101 -10.84 -13.50 -13.53
CA GLY A 101 -10.22 -14.42 -14.50
C GLY A 101 -10.78 -15.84 -14.45
N GLY A 102 -10.08 -16.77 -15.11
CA GLY A 102 -10.52 -18.15 -15.27
C GLY A 102 -11.80 -18.25 -16.10
N THR A 103 -12.81 -18.91 -15.57
CA THR A 103 -14.17 -19.00 -16.15
C THR A 103 -15.05 -17.79 -15.83
N LYS A 104 -14.62 -16.91 -14.92
CA LYS A 104 -15.33 -15.69 -14.54
C LYS A 104 -14.95 -14.52 -15.46
N SER A 105 -15.47 -13.34 -15.15
CA SER A 105 -15.16 -12.12 -15.89
C SER A 105 -13.65 -11.83 -15.91
N LYS A 106 -13.15 -11.53 -17.10
CA LYS A 106 -11.78 -11.07 -17.35
C LYS A 106 -11.66 -9.54 -17.26
N THR A 107 -12.79 -8.83 -17.19
CA THR A 107 -12.82 -7.39 -17.03
C THR A 107 -12.54 -7.02 -15.57
N PRO A 108 -11.59 -6.10 -15.30
CA PRO A 108 -11.34 -5.63 -13.95
C PRO A 108 -12.58 -4.98 -13.33
N GLY A 109 -12.74 -5.14 -12.02
CA GLY A 109 -13.83 -4.53 -11.26
C GLY A 109 -13.72 -3.00 -11.14
N PRO A 110 -14.77 -2.35 -10.62
CA PRO A 110 -14.87 -0.89 -10.60
C PRO A 110 -13.77 -0.19 -9.80
N GLY A 111 -13.25 -0.80 -8.73
CA GLY A 111 -12.16 -0.21 -7.95
C GLY A 111 -10.76 -0.33 -8.59
N ALA A 112 -10.61 -0.96 -9.76
CA ALA A 112 -9.31 -1.09 -10.45
C ALA A 112 -8.68 0.27 -10.76
N GLN A 113 -9.42 1.15 -11.42
CA GLN A 113 -8.92 2.47 -11.83
C GLN A 113 -8.68 3.37 -10.61
N SER A 114 -9.54 3.28 -9.60
CA SER A 114 -9.43 4.10 -8.39
C SER A 114 -8.28 3.70 -7.47
N ALA A 115 -7.92 2.42 -7.43
CA ALA A 115 -6.73 1.97 -6.71
C ALA A 115 -5.41 2.39 -7.39
N LEU A 116 -5.44 2.64 -8.71
CA LEU A 116 -4.28 3.02 -9.51
C LEU A 116 -4.02 4.53 -9.52
N ARG A 117 -5.06 5.33 -9.30
CA ARG A 117 -5.03 6.78 -9.41
C ARG A 117 -4.51 7.43 -8.13
#